data_AF-A0A6L5YLF9-F1
#
_entry.id   AF-A0A6L5YLF9-F1
#
_cell.length_a   1.000
_cell.length_b   1.000
_cell.length_c   1.000
_cell.angle_alpha   90.00
_cell.angle_beta   90.00
_cell.angle_gamma   90.00
#
_symmetry.space_group_name_H-M   'P 1'
#
loop_
_entity.id
_entity.type
_entity.pdbx_description
1 polymer ?
#
loop_
_entity_poly.entity_id
_entity_poly.type
_entity_poly.pdbx_seq_one_letter_code
_entity_poly.pdbx_strand_id
1 'polypeptide(L)'
;MQIKEQHEKKTELYKEIDKKLQDTSFEKIIEIQRWMLKSKQYQLLKTKDNKLFFFDSFCRIWIEEKKRMLCVEEEKDIFWRTHSIEEIESKYYDILFAILRVENNAIKQDIQQGIDKIIEEEISGIAIGYILMVESKCKKENVISISQLLAQKNEYIKAIELLQYAQSCISQDDDFILAEADCWITIRQWNQSLNCLKKISNPDRDILEIIHNIERINENEKL
;
A
#
# COMPACT_ATOMS: atom_id res chain seq x y z
N MET A 1 17.43 29.42 14.25
CA MET A 1 16.20 29.15 15.03
C MET A 1 16.58 28.27 16.21
N GLN A 2 16.33 28.71 17.44
CA GLN A 2 16.70 27.93 18.64
C GLN A 2 15.84 26.66 18.73
N ILE A 3 16.37 25.57 19.29
CA ILE A 3 15.68 24.25 19.36
C ILE A 3 14.28 24.37 19.95
N LYS A 4 14.13 25.14 21.03
CA LYS A 4 12.84 25.40 21.69
C LYS A 4 11.81 26.04 20.76
N GLU A 5 12.24 27.06 20.01
CA GLU A 5 11.40 27.76 19.02
C GLU A 5 10.98 26.83 17.88
N GLN A 6 11.86 25.90 17.46
CA GLN A 6 11.49 24.89 16.46
C GLN A 6 10.41 23.94 16.99
N HIS A 7 10.54 23.51 18.25
CA HIS A 7 9.61 22.59 18.89
C HIS A 7 8.21 23.22 19.06
N GLU A 8 8.15 24.47 19.51
CA GLU A 8 6.90 25.23 19.64
C GLU A 8 6.21 25.34 18.28
N LYS A 9 6.94 25.77 17.23
CA LYS A 9 6.39 25.88 15.87
C LYS A 9 5.94 24.53 15.29
N LYS A 10 6.65 23.43 15.56
CA LYS A 10 6.20 22.08 15.17
C LYS A 10 4.89 21.71 15.85
N THR A 11 4.79 21.99 17.14
CA THR A 11 3.58 21.69 17.93
C THR A 11 2.38 22.49 17.42
N GLU A 12 2.57 23.75 17.02
CA GLU A 12 1.53 24.56 16.38
C GLU A 12 1.09 23.97 15.04
N LEU A 13 2.03 23.56 14.19
CA LEU A 13 1.72 22.91 12.91
C LEU A 13 0.96 21.60 13.10
N TYR A 14 1.33 20.79 14.10
CA TYR A 14 0.61 19.55 14.41
C TYR A 14 -0.86 19.83 14.75
N LYS A 15 -1.11 20.79 15.65
CA LYS A 15 -2.48 21.20 16.01
C LYS A 15 -3.27 21.72 14.81
N GLU A 16 -2.62 22.46 13.91
CA GLU A 16 -3.27 22.95 12.69
C GLU A 16 -3.63 21.80 11.73
N ILE A 17 -2.74 20.82 11.57
CA ILE A 17 -2.98 19.62 10.76
C ILE A 17 -4.10 18.78 11.36
N ASP A 18 -4.08 18.50 12.66
CA ASP A 18 -5.11 17.73 13.37
C ASP A 18 -6.50 18.37 13.21
N LYS A 19 -6.57 19.70 13.26
CA LYS A 19 -7.83 20.44 13.01
C LYS A 19 -8.33 20.26 11.58
N LYS A 20 -7.43 20.13 10.61
CA LYS A 20 -7.79 19.95 9.20
C LYS A 20 -8.11 18.49 8.86
N LEU A 21 -7.53 17.53 9.57
CA LEU A 21 -7.80 16.08 9.43
C LEU A 21 -9.16 15.63 9.95
N GLN A 22 -9.99 16.54 10.49
CA GLN A 22 -11.37 16.25 10.86
C GLN A 22 -12.26 15.88 9.65
N ASP A 23 -11.80 16.20 8.45
CA ASP A 23 -12.44 15.84 7.18
C ASP A 23 -11.35 15.32 6.23
N THR A 24 -11.46 14.06 5.84
CA THR A 24 -10.50 13.37 4.96
C THR A 24 -11.03 13.20 3.54
N SER A 25 -12.04 13.99 3.15
CA SER A 25 -12.52 14.05 1.78
C SER A 25 -11.42 14.47 0.80
N PHE A 26 -11.63 14.14 -0.48
CA PHE A 26 -10.64 14.37 -1.52
C PHE A 26 -10.27 15.85 -1.68
N GLU A 27 -11.28 16.70 -1.71
CA GLU A 27 -11.12 18.14 -1.78
C GLU A 27 -10.32 18.67 -0.58
N LYS A 28 -10.58 18.10 0.61
CA LYS A 28 -9.94 18.55 1.84
C LYS A 28 -8.48 18.16 1.91
N ILE A 29 -8.14 16.90 1.62
CA ILE A 29 -6.73 16.48 1.60
C ILE A 29 -5.93 17.28 0.56
N ILE A 30 -6.50 17.58 -0.62
CA ILE A 30 -5.87 18.47 -1.61
C ILE A 30 -5.67 19.88 -1.06
N GLU A 31 -6.66 20.45 -0.37
CA GLU A 31 -6.53 21.77 0.26
C GLU A 31 -5.36 21.79 1.27
N ILE A 32 -5.26 20.75 2.10
CA ILE A 32 -4.19 20.63 3.09
C ILE A 32 -2.83 20.53 2.40
N GLN A 33 -2.68 19.70 1.36
CA GLN A 33 -1.45 19.59 0.58
C GLN A 33 -1.05 20.93 -0.04
N ARG A 34 -2.00 21.66 -0.64
CA ARG A 34 -1.74 23.00 -1.22
C ARG A 34 -1.30 23.99 -0.16
N TRP A 35 -1.88 23.94 1.04
CA TRP A 35 -1.46 24.76 2.16
C TRP A 35 -0.03 24.42 2.60
N MET A 36 0.32 23.13 2.74
CA MET A 36 1.67 22.66 3.10
C MET A 36 2.73 23.14 2.10
N LEU A 37 2.43 23.09 0.79
CA LEU A 37 3.32 23.55 -0.27
C LEU A 37 3.61 25.05 -0.20
N LYS A 38 2.64 25.85 0.28
CA LYS A 38 2.77 27.31 0.43
C LYS A 38 3.39 27.72 1.78
N SER A 39 3.30 26.86 2.79
CA SER A 39 3.79 27.16 4.14
C SER A 39 5.32 27.07 4.23
N LYS A 40 5.99 28.23 4.30
CA LYS A 40 7.46 28.29 4.51
C LYS A 40 7.90 27.57 5.78
N GLN A 41 7.08 27.65 6.84
CA GLN A 41 7.39 26.99 8.12
C GLN A 41 7.33 25.46 7.99
N TYR A 42 6.30 24.94 7.32
CA TYR A 42 6.19 23.51 7.05
C TYR A 42 7.41 23.01 6.28
N GLN A 43 7.78 23.68 5.18
CA GLN A 43 8.94 23.30 4.36
C GLN A 43 10.26 23.34 5.16
N LEU A 44 10.43 24.30 6.07
CA LEU A 44 11.63 24.42 6.91
C LEU A 44 11.70 23.35 8.01
N LEU A 45 10.55 22.94 8.57
CA LEU A 45 10.48 22.06 9.73
C LEU A 45 10.29 20.58 9.37
N LYS A 46 9.90 20.26 8.14
CA LYS A 46 9.78 18.89 7.64
C LYS A 46 11.17 18.25 7.50
N THR A 47 11.43 17.24 8.31
CA THR A 47 12.67 16.45 8.29
C THR A 47 12.32 14.96 8.28
N LYS A 48 13.23 14.12 7.79
CA LYS A 48 12.98 12.68 7.51
C LYS A 48 12.41 11.88 8.70
N ASP A 49 12.65 12.33 9.93
CA ASP A 49 12.27 11.59 11.15
C ASP A 49 11.27 12.36 12.01
N ASN A 50 10.27 13.01 11.40
CA ASN A 50 9.20 13.64 12.16
C ASN A 50 7.82 13.50 11.51
N LYS A 51 6.78 13.74 12.30
CA LYS A 51 5.37 13.61 11.93
C LYS A 51 4.97 14.37 10.66
N LEU A 52 5.63 15.49 10.32
CA LEU A 52 5.38 16.21 9.07
C LEU A 52 5.83 15.40 7.85
N PHE A 53 6.94 14.66 7.96
CA PHE A 53 7.39 13.78 6.89
C PHE A 53 6.42 12.62 6.67
N PHE A 54 5.96 11.96 7.74
CA PHE A 54 4.97 10.88 7.64
C PHE A 54 3.66 11.38 7.03
N PHE A 55 3.23 12.60 7.38
CA PHE A 55 2.07 13.22 6.75
C PHE A 55 2.25 13.48 5.24
N ASP A 56 3.43 13.95 4.81
CA ASP A 56 3.78 14.08 3.38
C ASP A 56 3.70 12.73 2.66
N SER A 57 4.20 11.67 3.28
CA SER A 57 4.14 10.29 2.76
C SER A 57 2.70 9.80 2.63
N PHE A 58 1.86 9.98 3.67
CA PHE A 58 0.44 9.61 3.61
C PHE A 58 -0.29 10.33 2.50
N CYS A 59 -0.03 11.63 2.32
CA CYS A 59 -0.56 12.42 1.22
C CYS A 59 -0.18 11.84 -0.17
N ARG A 60 1.03 11.29 -0.32
CA ARG A 60 1.47 10.66 -1.58
C ARG A 60 0.85 9.28 -1.79
N ILE A 61 0.78 8.48 -0.72
CA ILE A 61 0.11 7.16 -0.73
C ILE A 61 -1.33 7.35 -1.17
N TRP A 62 -2.04 8.27 -0.53
CA TRP A 62 -3.43 8.58 -0.82
C TRP A 62 -3.67 8.96 -2.29
N ILE A 63 -2.78 9.77 -2.88
CA ILE A 63 -2.84 10.09 -4.31
C ILE A 63 -2.70 8.84 -5.19
N GLU A 64 -1.79 7.93 -4.83
CA GLU A 64 -1.63 6.68 -5.58
C GLU A 64 -2.84 5.75 -5.42
N GLU A 65 -3.43 5.67 -4.22
CA GLU A 65 -4.69 4.95 -3.96
C GLU A 65 -5.81 5.49 -4.86
N LYS A 66 -6.04 6.80 -4.90
CA LYS A 66 -7.10 7.40 -5.73
C LYS A 66 -6.90 7.22 -7.24
N LYS A 67 -5.68 6.93 -7.70
CA LYS A 67 -5.39 6.62 -9.12
C LYS A 67 -5.57 5.15 -9.46
N ARG A 68 -5.33 4.25 -8.51
CA ARG A 68 -5.03 2.84 -8.79
C ARG A 68 -5.95 1.85 -8.10
N MET A 69 -6.61 2.22 -7.01
CA MET A 69 -7.54 1.33 -6.33
C MET A 69 -8.53 0.79 -7.35
N LEU A 70 -8.58 -0.54 -7.43
CA LEU A 70 -9.49 -1.25 -8.32
C LEU A 70 -10.89 -0.87 -7.85
N CYS A 71 -11.73 -0.29 -8.72
CA CYS A 71 -13.01 0.36 -8.43
C CYS A 71 -14.09 -0.53 -7.77
N VAL A 72 -13.81 -1.14 -6.64
CA VAL A 72 -14.74 -1.91 -5.82
C VAL A 72 -15.02 -1.12 -4.55
N GLU A 73 -15.64 0.06 -4.69
CA GLU A 73 -16.28 0.79 -3.58
C GLU A 73 -15.48 0.88 -2.25
N GLU A 74 -14.16 0.81 -2.28
CA GLU A 74 -13.35 0.90 -1.06
C GLU A 74 -13.27 2.38 -0.67
N GLU A 75 -14.18 2.77 0.21
CA GLU A 75 -14.16 4.08 0.90
C GLU A 75 -12.93 4.22 1.83
N LYS A 76 -12.22 3.12 2.10
CA LYS A 76 -11.15 3.04 3.09
C LYS A 76 -9.78 3.23 2.44
N ASP A 77 -9.32 4.48 2.40
CA ASP A 77 -7.96 4.83 2.00
C ASP A 77 -7.02 4.93 3.21
N ILE A 78 -5.76 5.32 3.00
CA ILE A 78 -4.76 5.43 4.08
C ILE A 78 -5.15 6.41 5.21
N PHE A 79 -6.11 7.33 4.96
CA PHE A 79 -6.66 8.23 5.97
C PHE A 79 -7.90 7.68 6.68
N TRP A 80 -8.38 6.48 6.33
CA TRP A 80 -9.51 5.85 6.99
C TRP A 80 -9.33 5.80 8.51
N ARG A 81 -10.27 6.37 9.28
CA ARG A 81 -10.20 6.48 10.76
C ARG A 81 -8.96 7.22 11.29
N THR A 82 -8.37 8.11 10.49
CA THR A 82 -7.20 8.92 10.89
C THR A 82 -7.61 10.37 11.08
N HIS A 83 -7.49 10.88 12.31
CA HIS A 83 -7.95 12.20 12.75
C HIS A 83 -6.81 13.06 13.31
N SER A 84 -5.61 12.51 13.45
CA SER A 84 -4.44 13.25 13.95
C SER A 84 -3.13 12.83 13.29
N ILE A 85 -2.14 13.70 13.38
CA ILE A 85 -0.79 13.44 12.89
C ILE A 85 -0.05 12.38 13.73
N GLU A 86 -0.48 12.17 14.98
CA GLU A 86 0.01 11.07 15.82
C GLU A 86 -0.43 9.71 15.26
N GLU A 87 -1.71 9.59 14.89
CA GLU A 87 -2.27 8.37 14.30
C GLU A 87 -1.60 8.05 12.94
N ILE A 88 -1.25 9.08 12.17
CA ILE A 88 -0.47 8.94 10.94
C ILE A 88 0.89 8.33 11.21
N GLU A 89 1.62 8.86 12.20
CA GLU A 89 2.92 8.31 12.58
C GLU A 89 2.79 6.85 13.08
N SER A 90 1.80 6.57 13.93
CA SER A 90 1.54 5.22 14.44
C SER A 90 1.29 4.24 13.30
N LYS A 91 0.36 4.56 12.38
CA LYS A 91 0.03 3.70 11.23
C LYS A 91 1.22 3.51 10.30
N TYR A 92 2.01 4.58 10.05
CA TYR A 92 3.22 4.46 9.26
C TYR A 92 4.18 3.43 9.87
N TYR A 93 4.38 3.47 11.19
CA TYR A 93 5.24 2.51 11.88
C TYR A 93 4.65 1.11 11.94
N ASP A 94 3.33 0.96 12.06
CA ASP A 94 2.68 -0.36 12.00
C ASP A 94 2.99 -1.06 10.67
N ILE A 95 2.88 -0.34 9.54
CA ILE A 95 3.23 -0.85 8.22
C ILE A 95 4.73 -1.15 8.12
N LEU A 96 5.57 -0.19 8.50
CA LEU A 96 7.02 -0.32 8.41
C LEU A 96 7.53 -1.51 9.24
N PHE A 97 7.05 -1.67 10.47
CA PHE A 97 7.47 -2.77 11.33
C PHE A 97 6.94 -4.12 10.86
N ALA A 98 5.74 -4.20 10.28
CA ALA A 98 5.29 -5.41 9.63
C ALA A 98 6.22 -5.83 8.48
N ILE A 99 6.62 -4.88 7.63
CA ILE A 99 7.59 -5.11 6.53
C ILE A 99 8.94 -5.58 7.09
N LEU A 100 9.49 -4.87 8.07
CA LEU A 100 10.80 -5.19 8.63
C LEU A 100 10.82 -6.55 9.35
N ARG A 101 9.72 -6.98 9.97
CA ARG A 101 9.62 -8.32 10.57
C ARG A 101 9.73 -9.42 9.51
N VAL A 102 9.11 -9.24 8.35
CA VAL A 102 9.28 -10.16 7.21
C VAL A 102 10.71 -10.10 6.68
N GLU A 103 11.25 -8.90 6.44
CA GLU A 103 12.61 -8.72 5.90
C GLU A 103 13.68 -9.40 6.77
N ASN A 104 13.53 -9.31 8.09
CA ASN A 104 14.50 -9.86 9.04
C ASN A 104 14.21 -11.30 9.44
N ASN A 105 13.25 -11.98 8.81
CA ASN A 105 12.83 -13.33 9.16
C ASN A 105 12.55 -13.47 10.66
N ALA A 106 11.79 -12.53 11.23
CA ALA A 106 11.38 -12.58 12.62
C ALA A 106 10.59 -13.88 12.90
N ILE A 107 10.39 -14.20 14.18
CA ILE A 107 9.60 -15.37 14.54
C ILE A 107 8.19 -15.28 13.95
N LYS A 108 7.64 -16.42 13.52
CA LYS A 108 6.37 -16.48 12.79
C LYS A 108 5.23 -15.74 13.50
N GLN A 109 5.17 -15.81 14.83
CA GLN A 109 4.14 -15.13 15.62
C GLN A 109 4.18 -13.60 15.45
N ASP A 110 5.37 -12.99 15.47
CA ASP A 110 5.53 -11.55 15.35
C ASP A 110 5.19 -11.06 13.95
N ILE A 111 5.56 -11.84 12.92
CA ILE A 111 5.17 -11.59 11.53
C ILE A 111 3.65 -11.58 11.43
N GLN A 112 2.98 -12.61 11.95
CA GLN A 112 1.52 -12.71 11.90
C GLN A 112 0.84 -11.56 12.63
N GLN A 113 1.35 -11.13 13.80
CA GLN A 113 0.83 -9.95 14.50
C GLN A 113 0.95 -8.67 13.66
N GLY A 114 2.05 -8.49 12.93
CA GLY A 114 2.21 -7.35 12.01
C GLY A 114 1.19 -7.36 10.88
N ILE A 115 0.97 -8.52 10.26
CA ILE A 115 -0.02 -8.69 9.19
C ILE A 115 -1.45 -8.49 9.72
N ASP A 116 -1.78 -9.08 10.87
CA ASP A 116 -3.10 -8.91 11.49
C ASP A 116 -3.39 -7.44 11.79
N LYS A 117 -2.37 -6.66 12.21
CA LYS A 117 -2.51 -5.22 12.43
C LYS A 117 -2.79 -4.43 11.14
N ILE A 118 -2.10 -4.76 10.05
CA ILE A 118 -2.36 -4.17 8.71
C ILE A 118 -3.83 -4.40 8.31
N ILE A 119 -4.35 -5.61 8.54
CA ILE A 119 -5.73 -5.99 8.21
C ILE A 119 -6.73 -5.25 9.09
N GLU A 120 -6.51 -5.23 10.40
CA GLU A 120 -7.37 -4.53 11.37
C GLU A 120 -7.53 -3.03 11.07
N GLU A 121 -6.43 -2.38 10.68
CA GLU A 121 -6.40 -0.96 10.31
C GLU A 121 -6.89 -0.69 8.89
N GLU A 122 -7.28 -1.72 8.14
CA GLU A 122 -7.78 -1.64 6.76
C GLU A 122 -6.79 -0.95 5.82
N ILE A 123 -5.51 -1.25 5.98
CA ILE A 123 -4.43 -0.66 5.18
C ILE A 123 -4.43 -1.31 3.79
N SER A 124 -4.49 -0.49 2.74
CA SER A 124 -4.51 -0.96 1.35
C SER A 124 -3.18 -1.62 0.94
N GLY A 125 -3.24 -2.46 -0.10
CA GLY A 125 -2.02 -3.04 -0.69
C GLY A 125 -1.10 -1.98 -1.28
N ILE A 126 -1.67 -0.89 -1.79
CA ILE A 126 -0.93 0.26 -2.34
C ILE A 126 -0.12 0.95 -1.24
N ALA A 127 -0.71 1.18 -0.06
CA ALA A 127 -0.01 1.81 1.06
C ALA A 127 1.16 0.96 1.57
N ILE A 128 0.95 -0.35 1.70
CA ILE A 128 2.00 -1.32 2.03
C ILE A 128 3.11 -1.24 0.98
N GLY A 129 2.73 -1.32 -0.31
CA GLY A 129 3.66 -1.27 -1.43
C GLY A 129 4.49 0.00 -1.46
N TYR A 130 3.88 1.16 -1.22
CA TYR A 130 4.57 2.45 -1.17
C TYR A 130 5.65 2.47 -0.10
N ILE A 131 5.31 2.14 1.15
CA ILE A 131 6.27 2.15 2.25
C ILE A 131 7.35 1.10 2.03
N LEU A 132 6.99 -0.09 1.54
CA LEU A 132 7.95 -1.14 1.19
C LEU A 132 8.95 -0.65 0.13
N MET A 133 8.49 -0.02 -0.95
CA MET A 133 9.38 0.49 -1.99
C MET A 133 10.34 1.57 -1.50
N VAL A 134 9.97 2.34 -0.48
CA VAL A 134 10.79 3.40 0.09
C VAL A 134 11.78 2.86 1.13
N GLU A 135 11.31 1.99 2.03
CA GLU A 135 12.03 1.64 3.26
C GLU A 135 12.73 0.26 3.22
N SER A 136 12.23 -0.68 2.41
CA SER A 136 12.77 -2.05 2.37
C SER A 136 14.05 -2.16 1.54
N LYS A 137 14.97 -3.01 2.00
CA LYS A 137 16.19 -3.39 1.26
C LYS A 137 15.95 -4.57 0.33
N CYS A 138 15.07 -5.51 0.70
CA CYS A 138 14.75 -6.73 -0.04
C CYS A 138 13.36 -6.63 -0.68
N LYS A 139 13.21 -5.69 -1.63
CA LYS A 139 11.89 -5.27 -2.12
C LYS A 139 11.10 -6.41 -2.75
N LYS A 140 11.71 -7.18 -3.64
CA LYS A 140 11.02 -8.23 -4.40
C LYS A 140 10.55 -9.35 -3.47
N GLU A 141 11.44 -9.88 -2.65
CA GLU A 141 11.17 -10.99 -1.75
C GLU A 141 10.11 -10.63 -0.70
N ASN A 142 10.17 -9.39 -0.18
CA ASN A 142 9.18 -8.92 0.78
C ASN A 142 7.81 -8.70 0.16
N VAL A 143 7.72 -8.19 -1.07
CA VAL A 143 6.44 -8.03 -1.78
C VAL A 143 5.76 -9.39 -1.91
N ILE A 144 6.47 -10.40 -2.42
CA ILE A 144 5.94 -11.76 -2.60
C ILE A 144 5.56 -12.38 -1.25
N SER A 145 6.42 -12.24 -0.24
CA SER A 145 6.15 -12.82 1.09
C SER A 145 4.93 -12.19 1.75
N ILE A 146 4.80 -10.86 1.70
CA ILE A 146 3.67 -10.15 2.30
C ILE A 146 2.38 -10.41 1.52
N SER A 147 2.41 -10.46 0.18
CA SER A 147 1.23 -10.78 -0.61
C SER A 147 0.72 -12.20 -0.33
N GLN A 148 1.62 -13.18 -0.15
CA GLN A 148 1.26 -14.54 0.26
C GLN A 148 0.65 -14.58 1.68
N LEU A 149 1.21 -13.82 2.62
CA LEU A 149 0.67 -13.75 3.99
C LEU A 149 -0.73 -13.11 4.02
N LEU A 150 -0.96 -12.07 3.22
CA LEU A 150 -2.28 -11.47 3.03
C LEU A 150 -3.26 -12.47 2.40
N ALA A 151 -2.87 -13.14 1.32
CA ALA A 151 -3.69 -14.16 0.66
C ALA A 151 -4.07 -15.31 1.60
N GLN A 152 -3.15 -15.78 2.46
CA GLN A 152 -3.44 -16.79 3.49
C GLN A 152 -4.51 -16.34 4.51
N LYS A 153 -4.70 -15.04 4.67
CA LYS A 153 -5.74 -14.42 5.51
C LYS A 153 -7.01 -14.08 4.73
N ASN A 154 -7.09 -14.46 3.46
CA ASN A 154 -8.14 -14.13 2.49
C ASN A 154 -8.19 -12.66 2.07
N GLU A 155 -7.11 -11.90 2.27
CA GLU A 155 -6.98 -10.50 1.84
C GLU A 155 -6.46 -10.40 0.41
N TYR A 156 -7.14 -11.08 -0.53
CA TYR A 156 -6.68 -11.22 -1.91
C TYR A 156 -6.61 -9.87 -2.64
N ILE A 157 -7.55 -8.96 -2.39
CA ILE A 157 -7.55 -7.62 -3.03
C ILE A 157 -6.32 -6.82 -2.59
N LYS A 158 -6.03 -6.75 -1.28
CA LYS A 158 -4.83 -6.09 -0.75
C LYS A 158 -3.55 -6.74 -1.30
N ALA A 159 -3.52 -8.08 -1.42
CA ALA A 159 -2.38 -8.78 -2.03
C ALA A 159 -2.18 -8.40 -3.50
N ILE A 160 -3.26 -8.36 -4.29
CA ILE A 160 -3.24 -7.95 -5.70
C ILE A 160 -2.77 -6.50 -5.85
N GLU A 161 -3.31 -5.59 -5.06
CA GLU A 161 -2.93 -4.18 -5.07
C GLU A 161 -1.44 -3.98 -4.77
N LEU A 162 -0.91 -4.69 -3.77
CA LEU A 162 0.51 -4.68 -3.42
C LEU A 162 1.36 -5.14 -4.61
N LEU A 163 0.98 -6.25 -5.26
CA LEU A 163 1.70 -6.81 -6.40
C LEU A 163 1.67 -5.88 -7.62
N GLN A 164 0.51 -5.32 -7.95
CA GLN A 164 0.35 -4.37 -9.06
C GLN A 164 1.12 -3.07 -8.81
N TYR A 165 1.10 -2.57 -7.57
CA TYR A 165 1.90 -1.41 -7.19
C TYR A 165 3.39 -1.69 -7.37
N ALA A 166 3.87 -2.81 -6.82
CA ALA A 166 5.26 -3.22 -6.92
C ALA A 166 5.71 -3.41 -8.39
N GLN A 167 4.90 -4.05 -9.23
CA GLN A 167 5.17 -4.23 -10.66
C GLN A 167 5.29 -2.89 -11.41
N SER A 168 4.62 -1.83 -10.95
CA SER A 168 4.76 -0.50 -11.54
C SER A 168 6.03 0.24 -11.10
N CYS A 169 6.64 -0.19 -10.00
CA CYS A 169 7.84 0.43 -9.41
C CYS A 169 9.13 -0.32 -9.73
N ILE A 170 9.04 -1.65 -9.82
CA ILE A 170 10.14 -2.56 -10.14
C ILE A 170 9.87 -3.07 -11.56
N SER A 171 10.89 -3.10 -12.42
CA SER A 171 10.80 -3.60 -13.79
C SER A 171 9.98 -4.90 -13.88
N GLN A 172 9.21 -5.07 -14.97
CA GLN A 172 8.34 -6.23 -15.18
C GLN A 172 9.05 -7.55 -14.83
N ASP A 173 8.57 -8.17 -13.76
CA ASP A 173 9.07 -9.42 -13.20
C ASP A 173 7.92 -10.41 -13.22
N ASP A 174 8.13 -11.56 -13.87
CA ASP A 174 7.10 -12.57 -14.05
C ASP A 174 6.63 -13.16 -12.70
N ASP A 175 7.46 -13.11 -11.64
CA ASP A 175 7.07 -13.59 -10.31
C ASP A 175 5.90 -12.77 -9.73
N PHE A 176 5.86 -11.46 -9.98
CA PHE A 176 4.73 -10.63 -9.55
C PHE A 176 3.46 -10.96 -10.34
N ILE A 177 3.61 -11.23 -11.64
CA ILE A 177 2.49 -11.59 -12.54
C ILE A 177 1.89 -12.92 -12.11
N LEU A 178 2.72 -13.92 -11.83
CA LEU A 178 2.28 -15.23 -11.39
C LEU A 178 1.56 -15.15 -10.04
N ALA A 179 2.15 -14.44 -9.06
CA ALA A 179 1.51 -14.25 -7.75
C ALA A 179 0.17 -13.50 -7.86
N GLU A 180 0.06 -12.51 -8.76
CA GLU A 180 -1.19 -11.79 -8.99
C GLU A 180 -2.24 -12.69 -9.65
N ALA A 181 -1.84 -13.47 -10.66
CA ALA A 181 -2.71 -14.42 -11.34
C ALA A 181 -3.26 -15.49 -10.39
N ASP A 182 -2.45 -15.99 -9.46
CA ASP A 182 -2.86 -16.95 -8.43
C ASP A 182 -3.91 -16.36 -7.49
N CYS A 183 -3.74 -15.10 -7.08
CA CYS A 183 -4.75 -14.40 -6.29
C CYS A 183 -6.09 -14.32 -7.05
N TRP A 184 -6.06 -13.90 -8.32
CA TRP A 184 -7.26 -13.81 -9.17
C TRP A 184 -7.94 -15.16 -9.40
N ILE A 185 -7.18 -16.23 -9.63
CA ILE A 185 -7.67 -17.61 -9.75
C ILE A 185 -8.41 -18.03 -8.49
N THR A 186 -7.82 -17.75 -7.32
CA THR A 186 -8.36 -18.16 -6.03
C THR A 186 -9.74 -17.53 -5.77
N ILE A 187 -9.92 -16.26 -6.16
CA ILE A 187 -11.21 -15.57 -6.07
C ILE A 187 -12.08 -15.71 -7.33
N ARG A 188 -11.75 -16.66 -8.22
CA ARG A 188 -12.49 -17.02 -9.45
C ARG A 188 -12.70 -15.86 -10.42
N GLN A 189 -11.79 -14.89 -10.42
CA GLN A 189 -11.77 -13.79 -11.37
C GLN A 189 -10.96 -14.21 -12.61
N TRP A 190 -11.53 -15.16 -13.37
CA TRP A 190 -10.87 -15.85 -14.47
C TRP A 190 -10.34 -14.92 -15.55
N ASN A 191 -11.12 -13.90 -15.94
CA ASN A 191 -10.74 -12.94 -16.96
C ASN A 191 -9.53 -12.10 -16.51
N GLN A 192 -9.50 -11.69 -15.24
CA GLN A 192 -8.41 -10.89 -14.67
C GLN A 192 -7.13 -11.73 -14.58
N SER A 193 -7.23 -12.98 -14.12
CA SER A 193 -6.10 -13.91 -14.14
C SER A 193 -5.55 -14.12 -15.55
N LEU A 194 -6.42 -14.40 -16.53
CA LEU A 194 -6.02 -14.60 -17.92
C LEU A 194 -5.31 -13.36 -18.50
N ASN A 195 -5.86 -12.17 -18.22
CA ASN A 195 -5.26 -10.90 -18.63
C ASN A 195 -3.89 -10.66 -17.97
N CYS A 196 -3.70 -11.17 -16.75
CA CYS A 196 -2.43 -11.10 -16.05
C CYS A 196 -1.40 -12.04 -16.71
N LEU A 197 -1.72 -13.33 -16.84
CA LEU A 197 -0.83 -14.35 -17.41
C LEU A 197 -0.41 -14.03 -18.86
N LYS A 198 -1.28 -13.41 -19.66
CA LYS A 198 -0.95 -12.98 -21.03
C LYS A 198 0.10 -11.89 -21.13
N LYS A 199 0.49 -11.25 -20.02
CA LYS A 199 1.59 -10.28 -19.97
C LYS A 199 2.96 -10.94 -19.93
N ILE A 200 3.05 -12.23 -19.60
CA ILE A 200 4.32 -12.99 -19.57
C ILE A 200 4.82 -13.12 -20.99
N SER A 201 6.02 -12.60 -21.26
CA SER A 201 6.55 -12.51 -22.63
C SER A 201 6.96 -13.87 -23.20
N ASN A 202 7.48 -14.77 -22.36
CA ASN A 202 7.92 -16.12 -22.74
C ASN A 202 7.37 -17.15 -21.74
N PRO A 203 6.06 -17.44 -21.75
CA PRO A 203 5.47 -18.40 -20.83
C PRO A 203 6.00 -19.80 -21.11
N ASP A 204 6.30 -20.54 -20.04
CA ASP A 204 6.66 -21.95 -20.15
C ASP A 204 5.42 -22.82 -20.41
N ARG A 205 5.65 -24.13 -20.49
CA ARG A 205 4.58 -25.10 -20.78
C ARG A 205 3.49 -25.12 -19.71
N ASP A 206 3.86 -24.96 -18.44
CA ASP A 206 2.93 -25.06 -17.33
C ASP A 206 2.00 -23.83 -17.31
N ILE A 207 2.57 -22.64 -17.55
CA ILE A 207 1.80 -21.40 -17.70
C ILE A 207 0.86 -21.47 -18.91
N LEU A 208 1.34 -21.99 -20.05
CA LEU A 208 0.50 -22.17 -21.25
C LEU A 208 -0.68 -23.12 -20.99
N GLU A 209 -0.46 -24.18 -20.22
CA GLU A 209 -1.53 -25.11 -19.83
C GLU A 209 -2.56 -24.43 -18.91
N ILE A 210 -2.12 -23.62 -17.95
CA ILE A 210 -3.00 -22.83 -17.08
C ILE A 210 -3.84 -21.85 -17.91
N ILE A 211 -3.21 -21.10 -18.83
CA ILE A 211 -3.90 -20.17 -19.74
C ILE A 211 -5.01 -20.91 -20.51
N HIS A 212 -4.68 -22.04 -21.11
CA HIS A 212 -5.65 -22.83 -21.89
C HIS A 212 -6.82 -23.33 -21.04
N ASN A 213 -6.55 -23.78 -19.80
CA ASN A 213 -7.58 -24.24 -18.88
C ASN A 213 -8.52 -23.09 -18.47
N ILE A 214 -8.00 -21.90 -18.19
CA ILE A 214 -8.79 -20.71 -17.85
C ILE A 214 -9.65 -20.27 -19.05
N GLU A 215 -9.11 -20.30 -20.28
CA GLU A 215 -9.86 -19.97 -21.49
C GLU A 215 -11.07 -20.89 -21.67
N ARG A 216 -10.89 -22.21 -21.47
CA ARG A 216 -12.00 -23.18 -21.54
C ARG A 216 -13.07 -22.95 -20.47
N ILE A 217 -12.68 -22.56 -19.25
CA ILE A 217 -13.64 -22.23 -18.19
C ILE A 217 -14.49 -21.01 -18.62
N ASN A 218 -13.85 -19.95 -19.11
CA ASN A 218 -14.52 -18.74 -19.58
C ASN A 218 -15.48 -18.99 -20.76
N GLU A 219 -15.16 -19.92 -21.65
CA GLU A 219 -16.05 -20.33 -22.74
C GLU A 219 -17.30 -21.06 -22.23
N ASN A 220 -17.14 -21.93 -21.23
CA ASN A 220 -18.24 -22.70 -20.65
C ASN A 220 -19.15 -21.85 -19.74
N GLU A 221 -18.63 -20.84 -19.05
CA GLU A 221 -19.43 -19.94 -18.20
C GLU A 221 -20.26 -18.91 -19.00
N LYS A 222 -20.01 -18.77 -20.32
CA LYS A 222 -20.77 -17.91 -21.23
C LYS A 222 -21.96 -18.61 -21.90
N LEU A 223 -22.08 -19.93 -21.75
CA LEU A 223 -23.17 -20.77 -22.26
C LEU A 223 -24.26 -20.97 -21.18
#